data_AF-A0A7W0YPU1-F1
#
_entry.id   AF-A0A7W0YPU1-F1
#
_cell.length_a   1.000
_cell.length_b   1.000
_cell.length_c   1.000
_cell.angle_alpha   90.00
_cell.angle_beta   90.00
_cell.angle_gamma   90.00
#
_symmetry.space_group_name_H-M   'P 1'
#
loop_
_entity.id
_entity.type
_entity.pdbx_description
1 polymer ?
#
loop_
_entity_poly.entity_id
_entity_poly.type
_entity_poly.pdbx_seq_one_letter_code
_entity_poly.pdbx_strand_id
1 'polypeptide(L)'
;RYSFDQSQQTTDANLFFGSGKLAFFVIPPNRTVSFQVNGGVAMVRRSGTAYAELQDKTSIGGTVGALLAVGLGPIPLQLGAEAYLYKQNLDGLTSAAGEPVSQRDIQLSIGFGFPMGGR
;
A
#
# COMPACT_ATOMS: atom_id res chain seq x y z
N ARG A 1 15.01 -34.80 -9.72
CA ARG A 1 16.16 -33.88 -9.76
C ARG A 1 15.67 -32.60 -10.44
N TYR A 2 15.42 -31.53 -9.71
CA TYR A 2 15.12 -30.22 -10.32
C TYR A 2 16.46 -29.54 -10.61
N SER A 3 16.71 -29.21 -11.88
CA SER A 3 17.86 -28.41 -12.30
C SER A 3 17.42 -26.96 -12.30
N PHE A 4 18.03 -26.14 -11.45
CA PHE A 4 17.83 -24.69 -11.46
C PHE A 4 18.97 -24.10 -12.29
N ASP A 5 18.69 -23.67 -13.52
CA ASP A 5 19.66 -22.96 -14.35
C ASP A 5 20.11 -21.68 -13.63
N GLN A 6 21.42 -21.56 -13.41
CA GLN A 6 22.07 -20.50 -12.62
C GLN A 6 22.25 -19.18 -13.39
N SER A 7 21.26 -18.75 -14.16
CA SER A 7 21.23 -17.39 -14.71
C SER A 7 20.01 -16.61 -14.22
N GLN A 8 19.84 -16.54 -12.90
CA GLN A 8 18.93 -15.55 -12.32
C GLN A 8 19.58 -14.17 -12.46
N GLN A 9 19.16 -13.42 -13.48
CA GLN A 9 19.48 -12.01 -13.58
C GLN A 9 18.59 -11.24 -12.59
N THR A 10 19.08 -11.05 -11.37
CA THR A 10 18.42 -10.20 -10.38
C THR A 10 18.41 -8.76 -10.88
N THR A 11 17.23 -8.19 -11.02
CA THR A 11 17.03 -6.82 -11.49
C THR A 11 16.38 -6.03 -10.36
N ASP A 12 16.91 -4.83 -10.08
CA ASP A 12 16.43 -4.00 -8.98
C ASP A 12 15.06 -3.41 -9.30
N ALA A 13 14.08 -3.69 -8.44
CA ALA A 13 12.72 -3.18 -8.52
C ALA A 13 12.32 -2.58 -7.17
N ASN A 14 12.28 -1.26 -7.10
CA ASN A 14 11.91 -0.51 -5.90
C ASN A 14 10.54 0.13 -6.09
N LEU A 15 9.69 0.00 -5.05
CA LEU A 15 8.38 0.62 -5.00
C LEU A 15 8.29 1.51 -3.76
N PHE A 16 7.95 2.77 -3.97
CA PHE A 16 7.65 3.73 -2.93
C PHE A 16 6.15 4.01 -2.92
N PHE A 17 5.50 3.78 -1.78
CA PHE A 17 4.09 4.06 -1.57
C PHE A 17 3.94 5.25 -0.62
N GLY A 18 3.33 6.32 -1.11
CA GLY A 18 2.89 7.46 -0.31
C GLY A 18 1.37 7.54 -0.32
N SER A 19 0.76 7.98 0.80
CA SER A 19 -0.69 8.17 0.83
C SER A 19 -1.10 9.22 1.86
N GLY A 20 -2.20 9.91 1.57
CA GLY A 20 -2.89 10.83 2.47
C GLY A 20 -4.33 10.39 2.65
N LYS A 21 -4.74 10.14 3.89
CA LYS A 21 -6.02 9.47 4.20
C LYS A 21 -6.78 10.21 5.27
N LEU A 22 -8.10 10.19 5.13
CA LEU A 22 -9.02 10.49 6.22
C LEU A 22 -9.41 9.18 6.89
N ALA A 23 -9.47 9.20 8.22
CA ALA A 23 -9.88 8.06 9.04
C ALA A 23 -11.20 8.38 9.74
N PHE A 24 -12.15 7.47 9.63
CA PHE A 24 -13.40 7.50 10.36
C PHE A 24 -13.40 6.37 11.39
N PHE A 25 -13.45 6.73 12.67
CA PHE A 25 -13.52 5.77 13.76
C PHE A 25 -14.94 5.26 13.92
N VAL A 26 -15.13 4.00 13.55
CA VAL A 26 -16.38 3.26 13.80
C VAL A 26 -16.45 2.86 15.27
N ILE A 27 -15.33 2.42 15.83
CA ILE A 27 -15.16 2.20 17.28
C ILE A 27 -14.10 3.20 17.75
N PRO A 28 -14.46 4.20 18.59
CA PRO A 28 -13.53 5.19 19.09
C PRO A 28 -12.35 4.58 19.86
N PRO A 29 -11.19 5.26 19.93
CA PRO A 29 -9.96 4.74 20.55
C PRO A 29 -9.97 4.71 22.09
N ASN A 30 -11.14 4.57 22.73
CA ASN A 30 -11.35 4.95 24.12
C ASN A 30 -11.36 3.80 25.15
N ARG A 31 -11.24 2.51 24.78
CA ARG A 31 -10.79 1.40 25.66
C ARG A 31 -10.78 0.04 24.94
N THR A 32 -9.66 -0.68 25.07
CA THR A 32 -9.41 -2.08 24.66
C THR A 32 -9.45 -2.39 23.17
N VAL A 33 -10.38 -1.85 22.39
CA VAL A 33 -10.46 -2.05 20.95
C VAL A 33 -10.80 -0.73 20.28
N SER A 34 -10.19 -0.48 19.12
CA SER A 34 -10.57 0.60 18.22
C SER A 34 -10.66 0.06 16.80
N PHE A 35 -11.58 0.60 16.02
CA PHE A 35 -11.77 0.18 14.64
C PHE A 35 -12.04 1.42 13.80
N GLN A 36 -11.28 1.58 12.74
CA GLN A 36 -11.42 2.69 11.81
C GLN A 36 -11.47 2.17 10.38
N VAL A 37 -12.26 2.86 9.56
CA VAL A 37 -12.18 2.77 8.11
C VAL A 37 -11.48 4.02 7.60
N ASN A 38 -10.68 3.90 6.55
CA ASN A 38 -9.93 5.00 6.00
C ASN A 38 -10.03 5.03 4.48
N GLY A 39 -9.89 6.22 3.92
CA GLY A 39 -9.90 6.42 2.49
C GLY A 39 -9.21 7.73 2.10
N GLY A 40 -8.64 7.77 0.90
CA GLY A 40 -7.97 8.96 0.43
C GLY A 40 -7.20 8.75 -0.87
N VAL A 41 -6.13 9.53 -1.02
CA VAL A 41 -5.28 9.54 -2.21
C VAL A 41 -3.99 8.78 -1.94
N ALA A 42 -3.48 8.12 -2.97
CA ALA A 42 -2.22 7.39 -2.93
C ALA A 42 -1.35 7.74 -4.13
N MET A 43 -0.04 7.67 -3.92
CA MET A 43 1.00 7.83 -4.91
C MET A 43 1.91 6.61 -4.85
N VAL A 44 2.15 5.99 -5.99
CA VAL A 44 3.10 4.88 -6.14
C VAL A 44 4.20 5.33 -7.07
N ARG A 45 5.45 5.31 -6.61
CA ARG A 45 6.62 5.63 -7.41
C ARG A 45 7.49 4.39 -7.59
N ARG A 46 7.88 4.13 -8.83
CA ARG A 46 8.70 3.00 -9.26
C ARG A 46 10.12 3.47 -9.53
N SER A 47 11.12 2.72 -9.09
CA SER A 47 12.53 3.01 -9.39
C SER A 47 13.36 1.73 -9.42
N GLY A 48 14.59 1.81 -9.93
CA GLY A 48 15.43 0.63 -10.18
C GLY A 48 15.50 0.25 -11.65
N THR A 49 16.38 -0.70 -11.96
CA THR A 49 16.70 -1.12 -13.33
C THR A 49 15.51 -1.78 -14.03
N ALA A 50 14.62 -2.42 -13.27
CA ALA A 50 13.40 -3.04 -13.80
C ALA A 50 12.40 -2.04 -14.41
N TYR A 51 12.52 -0.75 -14.05
CA TYR A 51 11.63 0.32 -14.48
C TYR A 51 12.39 1.40 -15.26
N ALA A 52 13.60 1.10 -15.77
CA ALA A 52 14.46 2.08 -16.43
C ALA A 52 13.79 2.69 -17.67
N GLU A 53 13.15 1.83 -18.49
CA GLU A 53 12.56 2.16 -19.79
C GLU A 53 11.17 2.80 -19.72
N LEU A 54 10.56 2.86 -18.54
CA LEU A 54 9.25 3.50 -18.35
C LEU A 54 9.40 5.02 -18.35
N GLN A 55 8.63 5.72 -19.17
CA GLN A 55 8.54 7.19 -19.13
C GLN A 55 7.83 7.65 -17.85
N ASP A 56 6.68 7.04 -17.54
CA ASP A 56 5.89 7.35 -16.35
C ASP A 56 6.17 6.38 -15.20
N LYS A 57 6.96 6.84 -14.23
CA LYS A 57 7.33 6.05 -13.04
C LYS A 57 6.46 6.33 -11.83
N THR A 58 5.49 7.23 -11.95
CA THR A 58 4.60 7.64 -10.85
C THR A 58 3.15 7.43 -11.24
N SER A 59 2.42 6.73 -10.38
CA SER A 59 0.97 6.56 -10.48
C SER A 59 0.28 7.24 -9.31
N ILE A 60 -0.79 7.97 -9.57
CA ILE A 60 -1.66 8.55 -8.55
C ILE A 60 -3.00 7.81 -8.61
N GLY A 61 -3.56 7.53 -7.45
CA GLY A 61 -4.80 6.79 -7.33
C GLY A 61 -5.51 7.01 -6.00
N GLY A 62 -6.51 6.18 -5.75
CA GLY A 62 -7.21 6.12 -4.48
C GLY A 62 -6.65 5.03 -3.57
N THR A 63 -6.94 5.16 -2.29
CA THR A 63 -6.76 4.09 -1.31
C THR A 63 -7.98 4.00 -0.41
N VAL A 64 -8.31 2.78 -0.01
CA VAL A 64 -9.36 2.48 0.96
C VAL A 64 -8.88 1.35 1.85
N GLY A 65 -9.16 1.43 3.15
CA GLY A 65 -8.69 0.44 4.08
C GLY A 65 -9.44 0.45 5.39
N ALA A 66 -9.03 -0.46 6.26
CA ALA A 66 -9.50 -0.52 7.62
C ALA A 66 -8.33 -0.86 8.55
N LEU A 67 -8.43 -0.39 9.79
CA LEU A 67 -7.47 -0.69 10.84
C LEU A 67 -8.22 -1.07 12.12
N LEU A 68 -7.85 -2.22 12.67
CA LEU A 68 -8.26 -2.71 13.97
C LEU A 68 -7.08 -2.53 14.93
N ALA A 69 -7.31 -1.90 16.08
CA ALA A 69 -6.33 -1.83 17.15
C ALA A 69 -6.86 -2.51 18.40
N VAL A 70 -6.02 -3.29 19.07
CA VAL A 70 -6.30 -3.93 20.36
C VAL A 70 -5.34 -3.35 21.38
N GLY A 71 -5.88 -2.73 22.43
CA GLY A 71 -5.14 -2.13 23.52
C GLY A 71 -4.48 -3.21 24.39
N LEU A 72 -3.14 -3.20 24.42
CA LEU A 72 -2.31 -4.04 25.30
C LEU A 72 -1.70 -3.22 26.45
N GLY A 73 -2.36 -2.12 26.84
CA GLY A 73 -1.85 -1.10 27.76
C GLY A 73 -1.65 0.25 27.05
N PRO A 74 -0.55 0.98 27.28
CA PRO A 74 -0.31 2.28 26.66
C PRO A 74 -0.01 2.22 25.15
N ILE A 75 0.33 1.03 24.65
CA ILE A 75 0.68 0.79 23.25
C ILE A 75 -0.30 -0.25 22.68
N PRO A 76 -1.24 0.15 21.81
CA PRO A 76 -2.11 -0.80 21.12
C PRO A 76 -1.36 -1.56 20.02
N LEU A 77 -1.66 -2.85 19.87
CA LEU A 77 -1.34 -3.64 18.68
C LEU A 77 -2.32 -3.27 17.56
N GLN A 78 -1.83 -3.05 16.35
CA GLN A 78 -2.60 -2.62 15.19
C GLN A 78 -2.51 -3.66 14.07
N LEU A 79 -3.65 -3.94 13.45
CA LEU A 79 -3.81 -4.76 12.26
C LEU A 79 -4.50 -3.90 11.20
N GLY A 80 -3.89 -3.81 10.03
CA GLY A 80 -4.37 -2.99 8.92
C GLY A 80 -4.50 -3.79 7.65
N ALA A 81 -5.52 -3.45 6.87
CA ALA A 81 -5.70 -3.92 5.51
C ALA A 81 -6.05 -2.74 4.62
N GLU A 82 -5.26 -2.53 3.58
CA GLU A 82 -5.38 -1.37 2.69
C GLU A 82 -5.31 -1.80 1.24
N ALA A 83 -6.26 -1.32 0.44
CA ALA A 83 -6.26 -1.46 -0.99
C ALA A 83 -5.75 -0.17 -1.64
N TYR A 84 -4.79 -0.29 -2.56
CA TYR A 84 -4.30 0.78 -3.42
C TYR A 84 -4.89 0.57 -4.80
N LEU A 85 -5.66 1.56 -5.26
CA LEU A 85 -6.38 1.55 -6.52
C LEU A 85 -5.78 2.64 -7.41
N TYR A 86 -4.92 2.26 -8.34
CA TYR A 86 -4.24 3.23 -9.20
C TYR A 86 -4.21 2.76 -10.65
N LYS A 87 -4.18 3.72 -11.56
CA LYS A 87 -3.99 3.45 -12.99
C LYS A 87 -2.49 3.43 -13.28
N GLN A 88 -2.06 2.43 -14.00
CA GLN A 88 -0.71 2.38 -14.54
C GLN A 88 -0.73 2.84 -15.99
N ASN A 89 0.05 3.87 -16.29
CA ASN A 89 0.46 4.20 -17.65
C ASN A 89 1.85 3.60 -17.82
N LEU A 90 1.91 2.32 -18.18
CA LEU A 90 3.15 1.69 -18.59
C LEU A 90 3.15 1.71 -20.11
N ASP A 91 4.02 2.51 -20.72
CA ASP A 91 4.28 2.42 -22.16
C ASP A 91 4.70 0.97 -22.47
N GLY A 92 3.86 0.24 -23.21
CA GLY A 92 4.04 -1.18 -23.54
C GLY A 92 3.17 -2.18 -22.76
N LEU A 93 2.42 -1.75 -21.73
CA LEU A 93 1.39 -2.54 -21.05
C LEU A 93 0.01 -1.90 -21.28
N THR A 94 -0.35 -1.72 -22.53
CA THR A 94 -1.73 -1.42 -22.89
C THR A 94 -2.58 -2.68 -22.73
N SER A 95 -3.78 -2.52 -22.17
CA SER A 95 -4.86 -3.49 -22.38
C SER A 95 -4.94 -3.83 -23.88
N ALA A 96 -5.47 -4.99 -24.28
CA ALA A 96 -5.67 -5.32 -25.70
C ALA A 96 -6.48 -4.24 -26.49
N ALA A 97 -7.10 -3.28 -25.78
CA ALA A 97 -7.85 -2.14 -26.30
C ALA A 97 -7.18 -0.75 -26.11
N GLY A 98 -5.91 -0.65 -25.71
CA GLY A 98 -5.21 0.65 -25.56
C GLY A 98 -5.51 1.43 -24.27
N GLU A 99 -6.35 0.88 -23.38
CA GLU A 99 -6.74 1.52 -22.12
C GLU A 99 -5.71 1.32 -20.99
N PRO A 100 -5.54 2.29 -20.08
CA PRO A 100 -4.67 2.15 -18.91
C PRO A 100 -5.14 1.02 -18.01
N VAL A 101 -4.24 0.12 -17.65
CA VAL A 101 -4.55 -1.03 -16.78
C VAL A 101 -4.75 -0.53 -15.35
N SER A 102 -5.93 -0.80 -14.79
CA SER A 102 -6.20 -0.55 -13.38
C SER A 102 -5.52 -1.62 -12.53
N GLN A 103 -4.61 -1.23 -11.65
CA GLN A 103 -4.00 -2.13 -10.68
C GLN A 103 -4.66 -2.00 -9.32
N ARG A 104 -4.69 -3.13 -8.60
CA ARG A 104 -5.21 -3.26 -7.25
C ARG A 104 -4.20 -4.00 -6.40
N ASP A 105 -3.53 -3.28 -5.52
CA ASP A 105 -2.59 -3.88 -4.56
C ASP A 105 -3.22 -3.91 -3.18
N ILE A 106 -3.19 -5.07 -2.53
CA ILE A 106 -3.66 -5.24 -1.15
C ILE A 106 -2.43 -5.32 -0.25
N GLN A 107 -2.36 -4.40 0.72
CA GLN A 107 -1.33 -4.37 1.74
C GLN A 107 -1.94 -4.80 3.08
N LEU A 108 -1.30 -5.77 3.72
CA LEU A 108 -1.61 -6.19 5.08
C LEU A 108 -0.48 -5.72 5.99
N SER A 109 -0.84 -5.09 7.10
CA SER A 109 0.11 -4.53 8.05
C SER A 109 -0.19 -5.00 9.47
N ILE A 110 0.86 -5.26 10.23
CA ILE A 110 0.81 -5.42 11.68
C ILE A 110 1.82 -4.45 12.29
N GLY A 111 1.46 -3.80 13.39
CA GLY A 111 2.34 -2.82 14.01
C GLY A 111 1.84 -2.37 15.38
N PHE A 112 2.51 -1.37 15.94
CA PHE A 112 2.17 -0.79 17.24
C PHE A 112 1.82 0.69 17.08
N GLY A 113 0.77 1.13 17.77
CA GLY A 113 0.37 2.53 17.82
C GLY A 113 1.02 3.25 18.99
N PHE A 114 1.54 4.45 18.76
CA PHE A 114 2.01 5.34 19.82
C PHE A 114 1.09 6.57 19.89
N PRO A 115 0.33 6.76 20.96
CA PRO A 115 -0.50 7.95 21.11
C PRO A 115 0.40 9.17 21.27
N MET A 116 0.44 10.03 20.25
CA MET A 116 1.15 11.32 20.29
C MET A 116 0.17 12.41 20.74
N GLY A 117 -0.20 12.39 22.02
CA GLY A 117 -1.13 13.35 22.62
C GLY A 117 -1.31 13.07 24.11
N GLY A 118 -0.92 14.03 24.95
CA GLY A 118 -0.99 13.91 26.41
C GLY A 118 -2.20 14.63 27.00
N ARG A 119 -3.01 13.83 27.72
CA ARG A 119 -4.20 14.14 28.55
C ARG A 119 -5.51 14.34 27.82
#